data_AF-A0A925GLC3-F1
#
_entry.id   AF-A0A925GLC3-F1
#
_cell.length_a   1.000
_cell.length_b   1.000
_cell.length_c   1.000
_cell.angle_alpha   90.00
_cell.angle_beta   90.00
_cell.angle_gamma   90.00
#
_symmetry.space_group_name_H-M   'P 1'
#
loop_
_entity.id
_entity.type
_entity.pdbx_description
1 polymer ?
#
loop_
_entity_poly.entity_id
_entity_poly.type
_entity_poly.pdbx_seq_one_letter_code
_entity_poly.pdbx_strand_id
1 'polypeptide(L)'
;MKKILFLACIAFGMGSCKKEDSPVMEDPDWIRLEVPTGREAYAIAGDIDKTLLVTTWTKAYYTTDRGKTWQESKDFQGPVPGLFVHNDTT
;
A
#
# COMPACT_ATOMS: atom_id res chain seq x y z
N MET A 1 -26.00 -37.23 -12.30
CA MET A 1 -25.49 -37.25 -10.91
C MET A 1 -24.06 -36.70 -10.81
N LYS A 2 -23.08 -37.24 -11.57
CA LYS A 2 -21.67 -36.78 -11.55
C LYS A 2 -21.44 -35.29 -11.92
N LYS A 3 -22.25 -34.74 -12.84
CA LYS A 3 -22.18 -33.33 -13.26
C LYS A 3 -22.76 -32.34 -12.24
N ILE A 4 -23.71 -32.79 -11.41
CA ILE A 4 -24.33 -31.97 -10.36
C ILE A 4 -23.37 -31.87 -9.16
N LEU A 5 -22.66 -32.95 -8.84
CA LEU A 5 -21.62 -32.96 -7.81
C LEU A 5 -20.44 -32.03 -8.15
N PHE A 6 -20.10 -31.93 -9.44
CA PHE A 6 -19.03 -31.05 -9.93
C PHE A 6 -19.37 -29.56 -9.84
N LEU A 7 -20.66 -29.19 -10.02
CA LEU A 7 -21.12 -27.81 -9.88
C LEU A 7 -21.11 -27.32 -8.42
N ALA A 8 -21.37 -28.22 -7.46
CA ALA A 8 -21.43 -27.88 -6.04
C ALA A 8 -20.06 -27.48 -5.46
N CYS A 9 -18.96 -28.07 -5.93
CA CYS A 9 -17.61 -27.75 -5.45
C CYS A 9 -17.10 -26.38 -5.92
N ILE A 10 -17.52 -25.92 -7.10
CA ILE A 10 -17.10 -24.62 -7.66
C ILE A 10 -17.82 -23.46 -6.93
N ALA A 11 -19.07 -23.68 -6.51
CA ALA A 11 -19.84 -22.68 -5.76
C ALA A 11 -19.30 -22.43 -4.34
N PHE A 12 -18.67 -23.43 -3.70
CA PHE A 12 -18.13 -23.30 -2.34
C PHE A 12 -16.78 -22.56 -2.25
N GLY A 13 -16.06 -22.40 -3.37
CA GLY A 13 -14.73 -21.76 -3.38
C GLY A 13 -14.73 -20.23 -3.34
N MET A 14 -15.86 -19.58 -3.67
CA MET A 14 -15.92 -18.12 -3.83
C MET A 14 -16.24 -17.34 -2.55
N GLY A 15 -16.49 -18.03 -1.43
CA GLY A 15 -16.89 -17.38 -0.17
C GLY A 15 -15.77 -17.08 0.84
N SER A 16 -14.53 -17.53 0.60
CA SER A 16 -13.51 -17.57 1.66
C SER A 16 -12.52 -16.40 1.70
N CYS A 17 -12.69 -15.38 0.87
CA CYS A 17 -11.88 -14.15 0.96
C CYS A 17 -12.74 -13.01 1.51
N LYS A 18 -12.96 -13.03 2.82
CA LYS A 18 -13.29 -11.81 3.57
C LYS A 18 -12.05 -11.45 4.36
N LYS A 19 -11.27 -10.51 3.82
CA LYS A 19 -10.25 -9.82 4.61
C LYS A 19 -11.03 -9.01 5.65
N GLU A 20 -11.02 -9.46 6.89
CA GLU A 20 -11.60 -8.67 7.97
C GLU A 20 -10.66 -7.50 8.22
N ASP A 21 -11.04 -6.33 7.70
CA ASP A 21 -10.40 -5.09 8.09
C ASP A 21 -10.70 -4.90 9.58
N SER A 22 -9.64 -4.94 10.39
CA SER A 22 -9.75 -4.64 11.82
C SER A 22 -10.43 -3.28 11.97
N PRO A 23 -11.30 -3.07 12.98
CA PRO A 23 -11.93 -1.78 13.20
C PRO A 23 -10.83 -0.74 13.42
N VAL A 24 -10.58 0.05 12.38
CA VAL A 24 -9.66 1.18 12.44
C VAL A 24 -10.39 2.25 13.24
N MET A 25 -9.84 2.61 14.39
CA MET A 25 -10.31 3.77 15.13
C MET A 25 -9.99 5.00 14.28
N GLU A 26 -11.03 5.60 13.69
CA GLU A 26 -10.87 6.85 12.96
C GLU A 26 -10.69 7.99 13.96
N ASP A 27 -9.52 8.61 13.91
CA ASP A 27 -9.18 9.81 14.66
C ASP A 27 -9.32 11.02 13.72
N PRO A 28 -10.07 12.06 14.09
CA PRO A 28 -10.33 13.20 13.21
C PRO A 28 -9.07 13.98 12.83
N ASP A 29 -8.00 13.88 13.62
CA ASP A 29 -6.75 14.60 13.40
C ASP A 29 -5.74 13.77 12.60
N TRP A 30 -6.03 12.49 12.35
CA TRP A 30 -5.12 11.58 11.63
C TRP A 30 -5.72 11.08 10.33
N ILE A 31 -4.85 10.97 9.32
CA ILE A 31 -5.16 10.20 8.12
C ILE A 31 -4.37 8.90 8.12
N ARG A 32 -5.02 7.83 7.67
CA ARG A 32 -4.36 6.55 7.46
C ARG A 32 -3.90 6.45 6.01
N LEU A 33 -2.63 6.10 5.82
CA LEU A 33 -2.04 5.87 4.51
C LEU A 33 -1.68 4.39 4.36
N GLU A 34 -2.13 3.79 3.25
CA GLU A 34 -1.74 2.44 2.85
C GLU A 34 -0.88 2.50 1.59
N VAL A 35 0.43 2.34 1.76
CA VAL A 35 1.35 2.23 0.63
C VAL A 35 1.14 0.87 -0.07
N PRO A 36 1.19 0.81 -1.41
CA PRO A 36 0.98 -0.44 -2.16
C PRO A 36 1.88 -1.56 -1.66
N THR A 37 1.39 -2.78 -1.79
CA THR A 37 2.07 -4.03 -1.39
C THR A 37 2.25 -4.25 0.11
N GLY A 38 1.79 -3.31 0.96
CA GLY A 38 1.61 -3.53 2.40
C GLY A 38 2.90 -3.86 3.17
N ARG A 39 4.05 -3.45 2.62
CA ARG A 39 5.36 -3.61 3.27
C ARG A 39 5.66 -2.44 4.21
N GLU A 40 6.65 -2.63 5.05
CA GLU A 40 7.13 -1.65 6.01
C GLU A 40 7.63 -0.38 5.30
N ALA A 41 7.25 0.79 5.82
CA ALA A 41 7.82 2.07 5.41
C ALA A 41 9.18 2.27 6.09
N TYR A 42 10.19 2.64 5.32
CA TYR A 42 11.57 2.86 5.79
C TYR A 42 11.92 4.34 5.93
N ALA A 43 11.48 5.17 4.98
CA ALA A 43 11.64 6.61 5.05
C ALA A 43 10.49 7.31 4.34
N ILE A 44 10.21 8.54 4.79
CA ILE A 44 9.15 9.40 4.30
C ILE A 44 9.74 10.78 4.06
N ALA A 45 9.41 11.41 2.93
CA ALA A 45 9.83 12.77 2.60
C ALA A 45 8.75 13.50 1.80
N GLY A 46 8.75 14.83 1.88
CA GLY A 46 7.83 15.69 1.15
C GLY A 46 6.63 16.15 1.97
N ASP A 47 5.53 16.44 1.28
CA ASP A 47 4.34 17.12 1.79
C ASP A 47 3.09 16.36 1.34
N ILE A 48 2.22 16.01 2.29
CA ILE A 48 1.01 15.25 2.05
C ILE A 48 -0.01 15.96 1.14
N ASP A 49 0.01 17.30 1.14
CA ASP A 49 -0.86 18.14 0.31
C ASP A 49 -0.27 18.42 -1.08
N LYS A 50 1.00 18.05 -1.31
CA LYS A 50 1.67 18.18 -2.60
C LYS A 50 2.10 16.81 -3.12
N THR A 51 3.32 16.38 -2.77
CA THR A 51 3.90 15.09 -3.14
C THR A 51 4.52 14.49 -1.89
N LEU A 52 4.02 13.33 -1.49
CA LEU A 52 4.61 12.53 -0.43
C LEU A 52 5.33 11.33 -1.06
N LEU A 53 6.61 11.19 -0.75
CA LEU A 53 7.44 10.04 -1.13
C LEU A 53 7.60 9.11 0.08
N VAL A 54 7.41 7.82 -0.14
CA VAL A 54 7.64 6.77 0.86
C VAL A 54 8.50 5.67 0.26
N THR A 55 9.56 5.28 0.98
CA THR A 55 10.34 4.09 0.64
C THR A 55 9.87 2.89 1.43
N THR A 56 9.87 1.75 0.77
CA THR A 56 9.82 0.41 1.37
C THR A 56 11.20 -0.22 1.26
N TRP A 57 11.36 -1.48 1.70
CA TRP A 57 12.66 -2.17 1.67
C TRP A 57 13.37 -2.10 0.31
N THR A 58 12.66 -2.18 -0.82
CA THR A 58 13.28 -2.22 -2.16
C THR A 58 12.77 -1.20 -3.15
N LYS A 59 11.69 -0.47 -2.81
CA LYS A 59 10.99 0.40 -3.75
C LYS A 59 10.64 1.74 -3.13
N ALA A 60 10.57 2.78 -3.95
CA ALA A 60 9.97 4.07 -3.61
C ALA A 60 8.63 4.22 -4.32
N TYR A 61 7.64 4.72 -3.58
CA TYR A 61 6.33 5.10 -4.08
C TYR A 61 6.05 6.54 -3.73
N TYR A 62 5.26 7.21 -4.56
CA TYR A 62 4.77 8.55 -4.24
C TYR A 62 3.27 8.67 -4.45
N THR A 63 2.68 9.62 -3.75
CA THR A 63 1.29 10.04 -3.90
C THR A 63 1.24 11.56 -4.02
N THR A 64 0.28 12.06 -4.78
CA THR A 64 -0.04 13.50 -4.90
C THR A 64 -1.49 13.80 -4.53
N ASP A 65 -2.19 12.84 -3.92
CA ASP A 65 -3.62 12.91 -3.63
C ASP A 65 -3.95 12.40 -2.23
N ARG A 66 -3.04 12.67 -1.28
CA ARG A 66 -3.15 12.27 0.14
C ARG A 66 -3.29 10.75 0.32
N GLY A 67 -2.61 9.97 -0.51
CA GLY A 67 -2.54 8.51 -0.43
C GLY A 67 -3.76 7.77 -0.99
N LYS A 68 -4.66 8.44 -1.71
CA LYS A 68 -5.77 7.78 -2.42
C LYS A 68 -5.24 6.92 -3.55
N THR A 69 -4.21 7.39 -4.25
CA THR A 69 -3.47 6.63 -5.26
C THR A 69 -1.96 6.76 -5.04
N TRP A 70 -1.25 5.74 -5.51
CA TRP A 70 0.19 5.63 -5.38
C TRP A 70 0.81 5.20 -6.69
N GLN A 71 1.98 5.75 -6.99
CA GLN A 71 2.76 5.42 -8.17
C GLN A 71 4.16 4.96 -7.74
N GLU A 72 4.67 3.92 -8.38
CA GLU A 72 6.06 3.50 -8.18
C GLU A 72 6.98 4.54 -8.83
N SER A 73 7.87 5.13 -8.04
CA SER A 73 8.91 6.04 -8.54
C SER A 73 10.16 5.26 -8.97
N LYS A 74 10.55 4.26 -8.17
CA LYS A 74 11.79 3.52 -8.39
C LYS A 74 11.75 2.14 -7.74
N ASP A 75 12.26 1.13 -8.45
CA ASP A 75 12.74 -0.12 -7.89
C ASP A 75 14.28 -0.07 -7.78
N PHE A 76 14.78 -0.23 -6.57
CA PHE A 76 16.21 -0.20 -6.27
C PHE A 76 16.86 -1.59 -6.36
N GLN A 77 16.06 -2.66 -6.50
CA GLN A 77 16.53 -4.05 -6.55
C GLN A 77 17.45 -4.43 -5.37
N GLY A 78 17.32 -3.73 -4.24
CA GLY A 78 18.19 -3.85 -3.07
C GLY A 78 17.65 -3.03 -1.90
N PRO A 79 18.29 -3.15 -0.72
CA PRO A 79 17.82 -2.48 0.50
C PRO A 79 17.89 -0.96 0.39
N VAL A 80 16.81 -0.28 0.81
CA VAL A 80 16.72 1.18 0.93
C VAL A 80 16.63 1.55 2.41
N PRO A 81 17.77 1.73 3.10
CA PRO A 81 17.77 1.99 4.54
C PRO A 81 17.23 3.39 4.91
N GLY A 82 17.14 4.31 3.95
CA GLY A 82 16.62 5.65 4.18
C GLY A 82 16.71 6.53 2.92
N LEU A 83 16.30 7.79 3.08
CA LEU A 83 16.43 8.84 2.07
C LEU A 83 17.49 9.85 2.52
N PHE A 84 18.31 10.32 1.58
CA PHE A 84 19.28 11.39 1.80
C PHE A 84 18.78 12.66 1.11
N VAL A 85 18.58 13.72 1.88
CA VAL A 85 18.18 15.03 1.36
C VAL A 85 19.38 15.67 0.65
N HIS A 86 19.24 15.98 -0.64
CA HIS A 86 20.31 16.60 -1.41
C HIS A 86 19.78 17.59 -2.44
N ASN A 87 20.01 18.88 -2.19
CA ASN A 87 19.54 20.00 -3.03
C ASN A 87 18.01 20.02 -3.22
N ASP A 88 17.24 19.45 -2.30
CA ASP A 88 15.78 19.58 -2.31
C ASP A 88 15.43 21.03 -1.95
N THR A 89 14.84 21.76 -2.91
CA THR A 89 14.31 23.10 -2.68
C THR A 89 13.12 23.03 -1.74
N THR A 90 13.15 23.87 -0.70
CA THR A 90 12.12 24.00 0.34
C THR A 90 10.90 24.78 -0.14
#